data_AF-A0A2G8SIJ3-F1
#
_entry.id   AF-A0A2G8SIJ3-F1
#
_cell.length_a   1.000
_cell.length_b   1.000
_cell.length_c   1.000
_cell.angle_alpha   90.00
_cell.angle_beta   90.00
_cell.angle_gamma   90.00
#
_symmetry.space_group_name_H-M   'P 1'
#
loop_
_entity.id
_entity.type
_entity.pdbx_description
1 polymer ?
#
loop_
_entity_poly.entity_id
_entity_poly.type
_entity_poly.pdbx_seq_one_letter_code
_entity_poly.pdbx_strand_id
1 'polypeptide(L)'
;MVYTMIPNPDDILLVIFSILDVRDLLSCRQVCWQFSRIIACDMSLQYKMTLALNGLVEPSPSNMTLDLPGRLAGLRKHEAKLHRVKFSLITTRLLNSAAGHVHWEQIASTSGSIAHVVTKVNGNHMFRVYLPSSLCNGDCWYNWDAPLYRPGITTPPSRSVAVDPLQDLLVVAEAVRDSWNVHIRLLSLGSGGKQPHPSAAVPILQFRTPSMTAGLILPEVVLSTRIFAQYVAIVVAGNEEPEELLVWDWRTGSHCLTAKADTVCPHLALLDDSHLALARTWSSDIHVYCVGSCSVPVHGTGPWEGCILHSKPLCTLSLSGPPFHDTKWGVEKIFSDMASKRTSDATCYRTSFRALPSSAVVVFHLTTGSPDHLKKLLILDSSSLRDVFHAAHQSLLETPPPALPFAQWGSGCLVLGEGHKPGPYLHTAHVKPFGSKFVLLSYPASSPADGPRTGEPASPRVHVVDINRWVAKRSRALSKCEPESDDGSGGSLLQCWETGTDLDPFVEPLPSGSRLPFAVYKGPTITFPNGHWPVETIATQSGFSLMFVDLLNNKPAGFQSWALA
;
A
#
# COMPACT_ATOMS: atom_id res chain seq x y z
N MET A 1 6.73 21.36 55.01
CA MET A 1 5.40 21.81 54.53
C MET A 1 5.35 21.60 53.03
N VAL A 2 4.63 20.58 52.57
CA VAL A 2 4.36 20.37 51.14
C VAL A 2 3.03 21.07 50.86
N TYR A 3 3.08 22.27 50.27
CA TYR A 3 1.88 22.89 49.74
C TYR A 3 1.46 22.08 48.51
N THR A 4 0.34 21.38 48.59
CA THR A 4 -0.35 20.84 47.42
C THR A 4 -0.84 22.02 46.59
N MET A 5 -0.04 22.47 45.64
CA MET A 5 -0.49 23.38 44.59
C MET A 5 -1.67 22.70 43.88
N ILE A 6 -2.83 23.32 43.95
CA ILE A 6 -3.97 22.92 43.13
C ILE A 6 -3.55 23.18 41.67
N PRO A 7 -3.52 22.17 40.80
CA PRO A 7 -3.12 22.36 39.41
C PRO A 7 -4.03 23.38 38.74
N ASN A 8 -3.44 24.23 37.87
CA ASN A 8 -4.21 25.17 37.07
C ASN A 8 -5.23 24.37 36.24
N PRO A 9 -6.50 24.78 36.15
CA PRO A 9 -7.48 24.11 35.30
C PRO A 9 -6.98 23.83 33.87
N ASP A 10 -6.16 24.72 33.32
CA ASP A 10 -5.56 24.55 31.99
C ASP A 10 -4.59 23.35 31.93
N ASP A 11 -3.87 23.04 33.01
CA ASP A 11 -2.95 21.88 33.08
C ASP A 11 -3.74 20.57 33.05
N ILE A 12 -4.86 20.50 33.75
CA ILE A 12 -5.75 19.32 33.74
C ILE A 12 -6.33 19.12 32.34
N LEU A 13 -6.77 20.21 31.69
CA LEU A 13 -7.29 20.17 30.33
C LEU A 13 -6.21 19.71 29.33
N LEU A 14 -4.96 20.14 29.49
CA LEU A 14 -3.84 19.68 28.65
C LEU A 14 -3.62 18.18 28.78
N VAL A 15 -3.65 17.64 30.01
CA VAL A 15 -3.53 16.18 30.21
C VAL A 15 -4.69 15.44 29.53
N ILE A 16 -5.93 15.94 29.68
CA ILE A 16 -7.10 15.35 29.01
C ILE A 16 -6.93 15.42 27.49
N PHE A 17 -6.60 16.58 26.93
CA PHE A 17 -6.40 16.73 25.49
C PHE A 17 -5.25 15.87 24.95
N SER A 18 -4.21 15.63 25.74
CA SER A 18 -3.08 14.78 25.33
C SER A 18 -3.50 13.33 25.05
N ILE A 19 -4.50 12.81 25.77
CA ILE A 19 -5.01 11.43 25.61
C ILE A 19 -6.12 11.31 24.56
N LEU A 20 -6.83 12.40 24.22
CA LEU A 20 -7.88 12.40 23.21
C LEU A 20 -7.34 12.14 21.81
N ASP A 21 -8.12 11.46 20.96
CA ASP A 21 -7.78 11.34 19.55
C ASP A 21 -7.92 12.69 18.82
N VAL A 22 -7.45 12.78 17.58
CA VAL A 22 -7.51 14.05 16.83
C VAL A 22 -8.95 14.46 16.47
N ARG A 23 -9.87 13.50 16.34
CA ARG A 23 -11.28 13.81 16.08
C ARG A 23 -11.88 14.52 17.30
N ASP A 24 -11.64 14.00 18.49
CA ASP A 24 -12.12 14.55 19.74
C ASP A 24 -11.47 15.90 20.03
N LEU A 25 -10.16 16.05 19.76
CA LEU A 25 -9.48 17.36 19.84
C LEU A 25 -10.13 18.42 18.92
N LEU A 26 -10.44 18.04 17.68
CA LEU A 26 -11.11 18.94 16.74
C LEU A 26 -12.54 19.27 17.16
N SER A 27 -13.24 18.35 17.83
CA SER A 27 -14.55 18.61 18.45
C SER A 27 -14.42 19.56 19.64
N CYS A 28 -13.49 19.30 20.58
CA CYS A 28 -13.24 20.15 21.74
C CYS A 28 -12.88 21.59 21.33
N ARG A 29 -12.10 21.76 20.26
CA ARG A 29 -11.77 23.07 19.69
C ARG A 29 -13.00 23.87 19.25
N GLN A 30 -14.12 23.21 18.92
CA GLN A 30 -15.36 23.86 18.51
C GLN A 30 -16.31 24.16 19.68
N VAL A 31 -16.07 23.60 20.87
CA VAL A 31 -16.99 23.74 22.02
C VAL A 31 -16.91 25.13 22.64
N CYS A 32 -15.70 25.62 22.94
CA CYS A 32 -15.50 26.94 23.54
C CYS A 32 -14.16 27.58 23.16
N TRP A 33 -14.07 28.90 23.36
CA TRP A 33 -12.87 29.68 23.06
C TRP A 33 -11.65 29.25 23.89
N GLN A 34 -11.86 28.87 25.17
CA GLN A 34 -10.77 28.45 26.06
C GLN A 34 -10.13 27.15 25.57
N PHE A 35 -10.92 26.15 25.19
CA PHE A 35 -10.41 24.89 24.64
C PHE A 35 -9.67 25.13 23.33
N SER A 36 -10.25 25.95 22.44
CA SER A 36 -9.61 26.36 21.20
C SER A 36 -8.26 27.03 21.45
N ARG A 37 -8.18 27.93 22.44
CA ARG A 37 -6.94 28.60 22.84
C ARG A 37 -5.91 27.62 23.37
N ILE A 38 -6.26 26.74 24.30
CA ILE A 38 -5.34 25.75 24.89
C ILE A 38 -4.75 24.86 23.78
N ILE A 39 -5.62 24.29 22.94
CA ILE A 39 -5.22 23.43 21.81
C ILE A 39 -4.35 24.20 20.81
N ALA A 40 -4.67 25.47 20.55
CA ALA A 40 -3.93 26.33 19.63
C ALA A 40 -2.65 26.91 20.23
N CYS A 41 -2.41 26.84 21.53
CA CYS A 41 -1.18 27.33 22.16
C CYS A 41 -0.21 26.21 22.51
N ASP A 42 -0.70 24.98 22.72
CA ASP A 42 0.16 23.85 23.06
C ASP A 42 0.82 23.21 21.82
N MET A 43 2.14 23.10 21.85
CA MET A 43 2.91 22.54 20.74
C MET A 43 2.70 21.04 20.53
N SER A 44 2.44 20.28 21.60
CA SER A 44 2.24 18.83 21.51
C SER A 44 0.91 18.51 20.84
N LEU A 45 -0.15 19.21 21.24
CA LEU A 45 -1.47 19.11 20.63
C LEU A 45 -1.44 19.58 19.17
N GLN A 46 -0.77 20.71 18.88
CA GLN A 46 -0.57 21.16 17.50
C GLN A 46 0.15 20.10 16.66
N TYR A 47 1.23 19.52 17.17
CA TYR A 47 1.99 18.49 16.49
C TYR A 47 1.15 17.23 16.20
N LYS A 48 0.43 16.74 17.22
CA LYS A 48 -0.49 15.59 17.10
C LYS A 48 -1.57 15.84 16.05
N MET A 49 -2.18 17.03 16.07
CA MET A 49 -3.18 17.42 15.08
C MET A 49 -2.59 17.50 13.67
N THR A 50 -1.45 18.17 13.50
CA THR A 50 -0.82 18.31 12.18
C THR A 50 -0.42 16.94 11.62
N LEU A 51 0.04 15.99 12.45
CA LEU A 51 0.34 14.62 12.02
C LEU A 51 -0.91 13.95 11.42
N ALA A 52 -2.01 13.92 12.16
CA ALA A 52 -3.24 13.30 11.68
C ALA A 52 -3.88 14.02 10.48
N LEU A 53 -3.77 15.36 10.41
CA LEU A 53 -4.22 16.14 9.25
C LEU A 53 -3.44 15.77 7.98
N ASN A 54 -2.21 15.27 8.11
CA ASN A 54 -1.40 14.79 6.98
C ASN A 54 -1.48 13.26 6.79
N GLY A 55 -2.29 12.56 7.59
CA GLY A 55 -2.37 11.10 7.58
C GLY A 55 -1.07 10.44 8.05
N LEU A 56 -0.39 11.05 9.02
CA LEU A 56 0.93 10.63 9.50
C LEU A 56 0.91 10.21 10.98
N VAL A 57 1.87 9.36 11.37
CA VAL A 57 2.17 8.94 12.75
C VAL A 57 3.58 9.35 13.11
N GLU A 58 3.74 9.70 14.38
CA GLU A 58 5.04 9.93 14.99
C GLU A 58 5.90 8.65 14.95
N PRO A 59 7.16 8.72 14.48
CA PRO A 59 8.08 7.60 14.62
C PRO A 59 8.40 7.34 16.09
N SER A 60 8.82 6.10 16.42
CA SER A 60 9.18 5.71 17.79
C SER A 60 10.17 6.71 18.43
N PRO A 61 10.01 7.07 19.73
CA PRO A 61 10.87 8.04 20.42
C PRO A 61 12.36 7.70 20.36
N SER A 62 12.70 6.41 20.28
CA SER A 62 14.07 5.90 20.17
C SER A 62 14.84 6.43 18.96
N ASN A 63 14.14 6.85 17.90
CA ASN A 63 14.75 7.29 16.65
C ASN A 63 14.75 8.82 16.46
N MET A 64 14.28 9.57 17.46
CA MET A 64 14.05 11.01 17.30
C MET A 64 15.19 11.84 17.85
N THR A 65 15.94 12.49 16.97
CA THR A 65 17.01 13.43 17.33
C THR A 65 16.51 14.88 17.46
N LEU A 66 15.31 15.17 16.96
CA LEU A 66 14.73 16.52 16.94
C LEU A 66 13.79 16.74 18.12
N ASP A 67 13.88 17.93 18.73
CA ASP A 67 12.94 18.39 19.74
C ASP A 67 11.53 18.64 19.16
N LEU A 68 10.53 18.84 20.02
CA LEU A 68 9.15 19.07 19.58
C LEU A 68 9.00 20.28 18.63
N PRO A 69 9.62 21.44 18.90
CA PRO A 69 9.62 22.57 17.96
C PRO A 69 10.19 22.22 16.58
N GLY A 70 11.35 21.56 16.52
CA GLY A 70 11.97 21.14 15.26
C GLY A 70 11.09 20.17 14.47
N ARG A 71 10.42 19.23 15.17
CA ARG A 71 9.48 18.28 14.57
C ARG A 71 8.26 18.96 13.96
N LEU A 72 7.64 19.88 14.70
CA LEU A 72 6.49 20.65 14.22
C LEU A 72 6.87 21.56 13.05
N ALA A 73 8.04 22.20 13.11
CA ALA A 73 8.56 23.02 12.01
C ALA A 73 8.80 22.18 10.73
N GLY A 74 9.40 21.00 10.86
CA GLY A 74 9.60 20.06 9.76
C GLY A 74 8.29 19.60 9.14
N LEU A 75 7.29 19.30 9.97
CA LEU A 75 5.96 18.88 9.51
C LEU A 75 5.20 20.01 8.80
N ARG A 76 5.26 21.24 9.32
CA ARG A 76 4.68 22.43 8.66
C ARG A 76 5.37 22.73 7.33
N LYS A 77 6.69 22.54 7.25
CA LYS A 77 7.44 22.66 5.99
C LYS A 77 6.97 21.61 4.98
N HIS A 78 6.77 20.36 5.41
CA HIS A 78 6.23 19.30 4.57
C HIS A 78 4.82 19.65 4.07
N GLU A 79 3.95 20.09 4.96
CA GLU A 79 2.59 20.54 4.66
C GLU A 79 2.57 21.70 3.66
N ALA A 80 3.42 22.72 3.86
CA ALA A 80 3.55 23.84 2.94
C ALA A 80 4.02 23.40 1.53
N LYS A 81 4.91 22.40 1.45
CA LYS A 81 5.32 21.81 0.17
C LYS A 81 4.18 21.06 -0.50
N LEU A 82 3.45 20.24 0.26
CA LEU A 82 2.28 19.51 -0.24
C LEU A 82 1.23 20.47 -0.81
N HIS A 83 0.97 21.58 -0.13
CA HIS A 83 0.03 22.60 -0.58
C HIS A 83 0.47 23.37 -1.82
N ARG A 84 1.77 23.54 -2.05
CA ARG A 84 2.27 24.20 -3.27
C ARG A 84 2.16 23.32 -4.51
N VAL A 85 2.00 22.00 -4.33
CA VAL A 85 1.88 20.97 -5.38
C VAL A 85 2.96 21.12 -6.48
N LYS A 86 4.16 21.56 -6.11
CA LYS A 86 5.28 21.61 -7.04
C LYS A 86 6.00 20.29 -6.96
N PHE A 87 5.79 19.43 -7.94
CA PHE A 87 6.56 18.20 -8.06
C PHE A 87 7.78 18.45 -8.94
N SER A 88 8.94 18.01 -8.47
CA SER A 88 10.17 17.96 -9.24
C SER A 88 10.51 16.51 -9.55
N LEU A 89 10.89 16.26 -10.80
CA LEU A 89 11.46 14.98 -11.22
C LEU A 89 12.80 14.83 -10.50
N ILE A 90 12.90 13.81 -9.66
CA ILE A 90 14.13 13.50 -8.94
C ILE A 90 14.99 12.54 -9.75
N THR A 91 14.35 11.56 -10.38
CA THR A 91 15.05 10.46 -11.01
C THR A 91 14.23 9.92 -12.17
N THR A 92 14.88 9.79 -13.32
CA THR A 92 14.43 8.91 -14.41
C THR A 92 15.46 7.82 -14.55
N ARG A 93 15.02 6.56 -14.55
CA ARG A 93 15.92 5.43 -14.77
C ARG A 93 15.36 4.50 -15.82
N LEU A 94 16.14 4.34 -16.88
CA LEU A 94 15.93 3.29 -17.86
C LEU A 94 16.72 2.05 -17.41
N LEU A 95 16.03 0.92 -17.33
CA LEU A 95 16.63 -0.39 -17.15
C LEU A 95 17.21 -0.81 -18.50
N ASN A 96 18.42 -0.33 -18.80
CA ASN A 96 19.11 -0.70 -20.04
C ASN A 96 19.29 -2.21 -20.08
N SER A 97 18.57 -2.88 -20.98
CA SER A 97 18.74 -4.33 -21.27
C SER A 97 20.05 -4.64 -22.02
N ALA A 98 20.90 -3.64 -22.25
CA ALA A 98 21.88 -3.63 -23.33
C ALA A 98 23.18 -4.44 -23.09
N ALA A 99 23.33 -5.17 -21.99
CA ALA A 99 24.54 -5.98 -21.78
C ALA A 99 24.28 -7.24 -20.94
N GLY A 100 23.73 -8.27 -21.60
CA GLY A 100 23.61 -9.63 -21.05
C GLY A 100 22.21 -9.97 -20.51
N HIS A 101 21.90 -11.27 -20.47
CA HIS A 101 20.61 -11.87 -20.10
C HIS A 101 20.17 -11.60 -18.65
N VAL A 102 20.02 -10.34 -18.28
CA VAL A 102 19.59 -9.93 -16.94
C VAL A 102 18.07 -10.03 -16.87
N HIS A 103 17.57 -10.92 -16.02
CA HIS A 103 16.15 -10.95 -15.69
C HIS A 103 15.87 -9.89 -14.62
N TRP A 104 15.03 -8.93 -14.96
CA TRP A 104 14.54 -7.91 -14.04
C TRP A 104 13.19 -8.35 -13.51
N GLU A 105 13.13 -8.62 -12.21
CA GLU A 105 11.85 -8.73 -11.51
C GLU A 105 11.66 -7.46 -10.69
N GLN A 106 10.48 -6.86 -10.79
CA GLN A 106 10.19 -5.62 -10.10
C GLN A 106 9.22 -5.87 -8.96
N ILE A 107 9.59 -5.38 -7.77
CA ILE A 107 8.91 -5.70 -6.52
C ILE A 107 8.67 -4.38 -5.80
N ALA A 108 7.45 -3.83 -5.88
CA ALA A 108 7.16 -2.70 -4.99
C ALA A 108 7.03 -3.21 -3.56
N SER A 109 7.71 -2.52 -2.66
CA SER A 109 7.59 -2.64 -1.22
C SER A 109 6.21 -2.14 -0.78
N THR A 110 5.73 -2.64 0.35
CA THR A 110 4.54 -2.12 1.02
C THR A 110 4.72 -0.68 1.48
N SER A 111 5.95 -0.22 1.74
CA SER A 111 6.26 1.14 2.20
C SER A 111 6.29 2.24 1.11
N GLY A 112 5.73 1.99 -0.08
CA GLY A 112 5.86 2.89 -1.24
C GLY A 112 7.28 2.95 -1.81
N SER A 113 8.19 2.07 -1.38
CA SER A 113 9.54 1.95 -1.97
C SER A 113 9.53 1.00 -3.18
N ILE A 114 10.46 1.18 -4.13
CA ILE A 114 10.53 0.36 -5.34
C ILE A 114 11.76 -0.55 -5.29
N ALA A 115 11.59 -1.81 -4.88
CA ALA A 115 12.69 -2.75 -5.03
C ALA A 115 12.78 -3.27 -6.48
N HIS A 116 13.99 -3.38 -7.01
CA HIS A 116 14.21 -4.16 -8.22
C HIS A 116 15.13 -5.34 -7.89
N VAL A 117 14.85 -6.47 -8.51
CA VAL A 117 15.63 -7.68 -8.38
C VAL A 117 16.29 -7.95 -9.72
N VAL A 118 17.61 -8.15 -9.69
CA VAL A 118 18.47 -8.19 -10.87
C VAL A 118 19.21 -9.52 -10.93
N THR A 119 18.63 -10.50 -11.60
CA THR A 119 19.29 -11.80 -11.75
C THR A 119 20.31 -11.74 -12.90
N LYS A 120 21.60 -11.94 -12.60
CA LYS A 120 22.66 -12.06 -13.63
C LYS A 120 22.78 -13.50 -14.12
N VAL A 121 23.22 -13.65 -15.37
CA VAL A 121 23.37 -14.92 -16.11
C VAL A 121 24.37 -15.90 -15.49
N ASN A 122 25.41 -15.38 -14.83
CA ASN A 122 26.50 -16.18 -14.27
C ASN A 122 26.11 -16.93 -12.97
N GLY A 123 24.82 -17.06 -12.67
CA GLY A 123 24.31 -17.65 -11.42
C GLY A 123 24.49 -16.75 -10.19
N ASN A 124 25.21 -15.64 -10.29
CA ASN A 124 25.31 -14.65 -9.21
C ASN A 124 24.09 -13.72 -9.28
N HIS A 125 23.05 -14.07 -8.54
CA HIS A 125 21.90 -13.18 -8.36
C HIS A 125 22.34 -11.95 -7.57
N MET A 126 21.87 -10.78 -8.01
CA MET A 126 22.16 -9.49 -7.38
C MET A 126 20.83 -8.79 -7.10
N PHE A 127 20.71 -8.17 -5.93
CA PHE A 127 19.46 -7.54 -5.51
C PHE A 127 19.67 -6.03 -5.42
N ARG A 128 19.04 -5.25 -6.30
CA ARG A 128 19.18 -3.79 -6.28
C ARG A 128 17.88 -3.15 -5.88
N VAL A 129 17.73 -2.90 -4.59
CA VAL A 129 16.55 -2.24 -4.09
C VAL A 129 16.70 -0.73 -4.28
N TYR A 130 15.70 -0.10 -4.87
CA TYR A 130 15.69 1.34 -5.08
C TYR A 130 14.77 1.98 -4.04
N LEU A 131 15.35 2.79 -3.16
CA LEU A 131 14.56 3.57 -2.22
C LEU A 131 14.32 4.95 -2.84
N PRO A 132 13.07 5.36 -3.09
CA PRO A 132 12.79 6.72 -3.53
C PRO A 132 13.41 7.71 -2.53
N SER A 133 14.05 8.76 -3.05
CA SER A 133 14.81 9.74 -2.26
C SER A 133 13.99 10.45 -1.17
N SER A 134 12.66 10.32 -1.13
CA SER A 134 11.86 10.81 0.00
C SER A 134 12.35 10.29 1.37
N LEU A 135 12.98 9.11 1.41
CA LEU A 135 13.56 8.52 2.62
C LEU A 135 15.00 9.00 2.91
N CYS A 136 15.60 9.76 2.00
CA CYS A 136 17.04 9.93 1.90
C CYS A 136 17.37 11.29 1.27
N ASN A 137 17.90 12.25 2.02
CA ASN A 137 18.23 13.63 1.60
C ASN A 137 19.14 13.72 0.33
N GLY A 138 18.60 13.41 -0.86
CA GLY A 138 19.34 13.28 -2.12
C GLY A 138 19.99 11.90 -2.30
N ASP A 139 19.81 11.31 -3.49
CA ASP A 139 20.57 10.20 -4.10
C ASP A 139 21.13 9.07 -3.22
N CYS A 140 20.42 8.62 -2.18
CA CYS A 140 20.86 7.44 -1.44
C CYS A 140 20.30 6.18 -2.11
N TRP A 141 21.12 5.59 -2.98
CA TRP A 141 20.89 4.28 -3.57
C TRP A 141 21.50 3.24 -2.63
N TYR A 142 20.78 2.15 -2.39
CA TYR A 142 21.37 0.99 -1.73
C TYR A 142 21.51 -0.14 -2.73
N ASN A 143 22.75 -0.48 -3.06
CA ASN A 143 23.06 -1.64 -3.87
C ASN A 143 23.45 -2.80 -2.95
N TRP A 144 22.70 -3.88 -3.00
CA TRP A 144 22.92 -5.05 -2.15
C TRP A 144 23.29 -6.27 -2.97
N ASP A 145 24.56 -6.64 -2.92
CA ASP A 145 25.00 -7.92 -3.47
C ASP A 145 24.74 -9.03 -2.46
N ALA A 146 23.52 -9.57 -2.48
CA ALA A 146 23.15 -10.74 -1.70
C ALA A 146 23.40 -12.01 -2.53
N PRO A 147 24.41 -12.85 -2.19
CA PRO A 147 24.63 -14.11 -2.88
C PRO A 147 23.53 -15.10 -2.49
N LEU A 148 22.45 -15.15 -3.27
CA LEU A 148 21.38 -16.12 -3.04
C LEU A 148 21.73 -17.53 -3.53
N TYR A 149 22.94 -17.75 -4.01
CA TYR A 149 23.31 -18.99 -4.67
C TYR A 149 24.26 -19.84 -3.84
N ARG A 150 23.97 -21.14 -3.77
CA ARG A 150 24.96 -22.16 -3.36
C ARG A 150 25.72 -22.60 -4.61
N PRO A 151 27.07 -22.53 -4.61
CA PRO A 151 27.88 -23.04 -5.72
C PRO A 151 27.46 -24.46 -6.14
N GLY A 152 27.21 -24.70 -7.45
CA GLY A 152 27.01 -26.05 -8.01
C GLY A 152 25.63 -26.40 -8.59
N ILE A 153 24.66 -25.49 -8.56
CA ILE A 153 23.27 -25.69 -9.02
C ILE A 153 23.01 -24.99 -10.39
N THR A 154 23.06 -25.68 -11.52
CA THR A 154 23.08 -25.03 -12.85
C THR A 154 21.79 -24.33 -13.30
N THR A 155 20.64 -24.62 -12.69
CA THR A 155 19.40 -23.89 -13.01
C THR A 155 19.00 -22.96 -11.84
N PRO A 156 18.37 -21.80 -12.10
CA PRO A 156 17.88 -20.94 -11.03
C PRO A 156 16.65 -21.61 -10.40
N PRO A 157 16.59 -21.80 -9.06
CA PRO A 157 15.35 -22.20 -8.40
C PRO A 157 14.31 -21.08 -8.53
N SER A 158 13.03 -21.44 -8.50
CA SER A 158 12.00 -20.43 -8.36
C SER A 158 12.12 -19.69 -7.04
N ARG A 159 12.04 -18.38 -7.16
CA ARG A 159 12.27 -17.44 -6.08
C ARG A 159 11.26 -16.33 -6.18
N SER A 160 10.81 -15.91 -5.01
CA SER A 160 10.06 -14.67 -4.87
C SER A 160 10.70 -13.88 -3.74
N VAL A 161 10.76 -12.57 -3.91
CA VAL A 161 11.39 -11.66 -2.95
C VAL A 161 10.40 -10.61 -2.51
N ALA A 162 10.53 -10.17 -1.26
CA ALA A 162 9.84 -9.00 -0.76
C ALA A 162 10.81 -8.17 0.06
N VAL A 163 10.60 -6.86 0.07
CA VAL A 163 11.46 -5.91 0.77
C VAL A 163 10.59 -4.96 1.55
N ASP A 164 10.94 -4.71 2.81
CA ASP A 164 10.42 -3.62 3.62
C ASP A 164 11.56 -2.83 4.26
N PRO A 165 11.99 -1.74 3.60
CA PRO A 165 13.05 -0.87 4.10
C PRO A 165 12.75 -0.30 5.48
N LEU A 166 11.48 0.02 5.80
CA LEU A 166 11.14 0.63 7.09
C LEU A 166 11.36 -0.33 8.27
N GLN A 167 11.40 -1.62 7.99
CA GLN A 167 11.67 -2.68 8.97
C GLN A 167 13.06 -3.27 8.84
N ASP A 168 13.93 -2.70 7.99
CA ASP A 168 15.23 -3.29 7.65
C ASP A 168 15.13 -4.73 7.09
N LEU A 169 14.00 -5.10 6.49
CA LEU A 169 13.67 -6.50 6.19
C LEU A 169 13.76 -6.82 4.69
N LEU A 170 14.51 -7.88 4.38
CA LEU A 170 14.52 -8.57 3.10
C LEU A 170 14.03 -10.01 3.29
N VAL A 171 12.98 -10.38 2.57
CA VAL A 171 12.44 -11.73 2.57
C VAL A 171 12.76 -12.39 1.24
N VAL A 172 13.39 -13.56 1.31
CA VAL A 172 13.71 -14.39 0.15
C VAL A 172 13.06 -15.75 0.33
N ALA A 173 12.03 -16.03 -0.47
CA ALA A 173 11.40 -17.32 -0.55
C ALA A 173 12.01 -18.11 -1.70
N GLU A 174 12.53 -19.31 -1.41
CA GLU A 174 13.16 -20.18 -2.39
C GLU A 174 12.68 -21.63 -2.22
N ALA A 175 12.36 -22.28 -3.34
CA ALA A 175 12.17 -23.71 -3.35
C ALA A 175 13.53 -24.42 -3.27
N VAL A 176 13.68 -25.33 -2.30
CA VAL A 176 14.90 -26.12 -2.14
C VAL A 176 14.86 -27.28 -3.11
N ARG A 177 15.88 -27.40 -3.96
CA ARG A 177 15.97 -28.51 -4.90
C ARG A 177 16.02 -29.85 -4.17
N ASP A 178 15.39 -30.86 -4.77
CA ASP A 178 15.36 -32.23 -4.27
C ASP A 178 14.53 -32.41 -2.98
N SER A 179 13.88 -31.34 -2.50
CA SER A 179 12.95 -31.42 -1.38
C SER A 179 11.72 -30.57 -1.67
N TRP A 180 10.54 -31.02 -1.26
CA TRP A 180 9.30 -30.23 -1.34
C TRP A 180 9.27 -29.08 -0.31
N ASN A 181 10.46 -28.61 0.09
CA ASN A 181 10.62 -27.61 1.12
C ASN A 181 10.80 -26.24 0.48
N VAL A 182 10.02 -25.28 0.95
CA VAL A 182 10.22 -23.87 0.70
C VAL A 182 10.96 -23.28 1.90
N HIS A 183 12.08 -22.62 1.63
CA HIS A 183 12.84 -21.86 2.63
C HIS A 183 12.54 -20.37 2.46
N ILE A 184 12.20 -19.72 3.57
CA ILE A 184 11.89 -18.30 3.62
C ILE A 184 12.92 -17.65 4.50
N ARG A 185 13.92 -17.03 3.90
CA ARG A 185 15.02 -16.37 4.62
C ARG A 185 14.62 -14.96 5.00
N LEU A 186 14.78 -14.63 6.28
CA LEU A 186 14.53 -13.30 6.83
C LEU A 186 15.88 -12.61 7.06
N LEU A 187 16.21 -11.64 6.21
CA LEU A 187 17.53 -11.01 6.12
C LEU A 187 17.44 -9.53 6.47
N SER A 188 18.54 -8.97 7.00
CA SER A 188 18.66 -7.52 7.26
C SER A 188 19.16 -6.77 6.02
N LEU A 189 18.47 -5.70 5.62
CA LEU A 189 18.91 -4.81 4.54
C LEU A 189 20.17 -4.03 4.93
N GLY A 190 20.29 -3.60 6.18
CA GLY A 190 21.43 -2.88 6.74
C GLY A 190 22.70 -3.70 6.72
N SER A 191 22.58 -5.03 6.82
CA SER A 191 23.69 -5.98 6.61
C SER A 191 24.04 -6.23 5.13
N GLY A 192 23.29 -5.61 4.23
CA GLY A 192 23.34 -5.84 2.79
C GLY A 192 22.72 -7.16 2.33
N GLY A 193 21.72 -7.66 3.06
CA GLY A 193 21.07 -8.93 2.78
C GLY A 193 21.97 -10.14 3.03
N LYS A 194 23.00 -10.00 3.88
CA LYS A 194 23.99 -11.06 4.15
C LYS A 194 23.79 -11.74 5.49
N GLN A 195 23.24 -11.03 6.46
CA GLN A 195 23.00 -11.56 7.80
C GLN A 195 21.49 -11.75 8.03
N PRO A 196 21.11 -12.71 8.87
CA PRO A 196 19.74 -12.83 9.35
C PRO A 196 19.26 -11.52 9.98
N HIS A 197 17.97 -11.26 9.87
CA HIS A 197 17.35 -10.11 10.49
C HIS A 197 17.40 -10.23 12.03
N PRO A 198 17.93 -9.23 12.78
CA PRO A 198 18.13 -9.36 14.23
C PRO A 198 16.83 -9.52 15.02
N SER A 199 15.72 -8.95 14.53
CA SER A 199 14.40 -9.09 15.17
C SER A 199 13.64 -10.38 14.79
N ALA A 200 14.20 -11.24 13.94
CA ALA A 200 13.58 -12.52 13.59
C ALA A 200 14.05 -13.61 14.56
N ALA A 201 13.14 -14.16 15.37
CA ALA A 201 13.42 -15.26 16.29
C ALA A 201 13.86 -16.52 15.54
N VAL A 202 13.31 -16.73 14.34
CA VAL A 202 13.66 -17.84 13.45
C VAL A 202 14.15 -17.24 12.12
N PRO A 203 15.45 -17.33 11.78
CA PRO A 203 16.01 -16.66 10.61
C PRO A 203 15.59 -17.28 9.27
N ILE A 204 15.15 -18.54 9.28
CA ILE A 204 14.67 -19.27 8.11
C ILE A 204 13.37 -19.96 8.49
N LEU A 205 12.25 -19.52 7.92
CA LEU A 205 10.98 -20.23 8.04
C LEU A 205 10.97 -21.35 7.00
N GLN A 206 10.49 -22.53 7.39
CA GLN A 206 10.45 -23.71 6.53
C GLN A 206 9.01 -24.20 6.42
N PHE A 207 8.61 -24.56 5.21
CA PHE A 207 7.34 -25.20 4.92
C PHE A 207 7.54 -26.33 3.94
N ARG A 208 6.83 -27.43 4.14
CA ARG A 208 6.82 -28.56 3.22
C ARG A 208 5.50 -28.57 2.47
N THR A 209 5.55 -28.47 1.13
CA THR A 209 4.35 -28.55 0.31
C THR A 209 3.77 -29.98 0.38
N PRO A 210 2.50 -30.16 0.78
CA PRO A 210 1.94 -31.48 1.09
C PRO A 210 1.67 -32.35 -0.15
N SER A 211 1.62 -31.78 -1.36
CA SER A 211 0.88 -32.39 -2.48
C SER A 211 1.60 -32.49 -3.82
N MET A 212 2.93 -32.60 -3.86
CA MET A 212 3.60 -32.85 -5.13
C MET A 212 3.96 -34.34 -5.30
N THR A 213 3.24 -34.99 -6.20
CA THR A 213 3.52 -36.35 -6.69
C THR A 213 4.95 -36.41 -7.21
N ALA A 214 5.73 -37.38 -6.72
CA ALA A 214 7.13 -37.54 -7.09
C ALA A 214 7.29 -37.71 -8.63
N GLY A 215 7.79 -36.69 -9.32
CA GLY A 215 8.15 -36.80 -10.74
C GLY A 215 8.05 -35.51 -11.57
N LEU A 216 7.23 -34.54 -11.17
CA LEU A 216 7.09 -33.27 -11.89
C LEU A 216 7.62 -32.11 -11.05
N ILE A 217 8.84 -31.69 -11.32
CA ILE A 217 9.39 -30.45 -10.74
C ILE A 217 8.80 -29.30 -11.56
N LEU A 218 7.72 -28.69 -11.08
CA LEU A 218 7.26 -27.44 -11.65
C LEU A 218 8.34 -26.37 -11.40
N PRO A 219 8.73 -25.60 -12.42
CA PRO A 219 9.76 -24.58 -12.28
C PRO A 219 9.35 -23.47 -11.32
N GLU A 220 8.06 -23.30 -11.00
CA GLU A 220 7.48 -22.20 -10.20
C GLU A 220 6.66 -22.70 -9.00
N VAL A 221 7.35 -23.00 -7.89
CA VAL A 221 6.69 -23.39 -6.62
C VAL A 221 6.25 -22.18 -5.81
N VAL A 222 6.97 -21.06 -5.86
CA VAL A 222 6.65 -19.84 -5.10
C VAL A 222 6.17 -18.77 -6.07
N LEU A 223 4.89 -18.44 -6.00
CA LEU A 223 4.23 -17.52 -6.94
C LEU A 223 4.31 -16.07 -6.48
N SER A 224 4.20 -15.83 -5.17
CA SER A 224 4.26 -14.47 -4.63
C SER A 224 4.74 -14.45 -3.18
N THR A 225 5.49 -13.40 -2.82
CA THR A 225 5.90 -13.10 -1.44
C THR A 225 5.56 -11.65 -1.14
N ARG A 226 4.94 -11.40 0.02
CA ARG A 226 4.54 -10.08 0.49
C ARG A 226 4.86 -9.90 1.97
N ILE A 227 5.24 -8.68 2.35
CA ILE A 227 5.45 -8.30 3.75
C ILE A 227 4.29 -7.38 4.15
N PHE A 228 3.47 -7.81 5.10
CA PHE A 228 2.36 -7.05 5.65
C PHE A 228 2.63 -6.78 7.12
N ALA A 229 3.19 -5.60 7.42
CA ALA A 229 3.59 -5.27 8.78
C ALA A 229 4.49 -6.37 9.41
N GLN A 230 4.03 -7.03 10.47
CA GLN A 230 4.76 -8.12 11.14
C GLN A 230 4.56 -9.49 10.47
N TYR A 231 3.78 -9.57 9.39
CA TYR A 231 3.46 -10.80 8.70
C TYR A 231 4.22 -10.93 7.38
N VAL A 232 4.66 -12.14 7.07
CA VAL A 232 5.12 -12.54 5.74
C VAL A 232 4.10 -13.49 5.16
N ALA A 233 3.53 -13.12 4.02
CA ALA A 233 2.58 -13.93 3.28
C ALA A 233 3.23 -14.46 2.00
N ILE A 234 3.03 -15.74 1.73
CA ILE A 234 3.56 -16.43 0.56
C ILE A 234 2.43 -17.22 -0.09
N VAL A 235 2.37 -17.13 -1.42
CA VAL A 235 1.54 -18.01 -2.23
C VAL A 235 2.44 -19.04 -2.88
N VAL A 236 2.14 -20.31 -2.64
CA VAL A 236 2.81 -21.44 -3.28
C VAL A 236 1.88 -22.13 -4.27
N ALA A 237 2.43 -22.52 -5.42
CA ALA A 237 1.69 -23.28 -6.42
C ALA A 237 1.38 -24.68 -5.89
N GLY A 238 0.11 -25.08 -5.98
CA GLY A 238 -0.26 -26.49 -5.91
C GLY A 238 -0.04 -27.15 -7.27
N ASN A 239 0.25 -28.46 -7.29
CA ASN A 239 0.43 -29.19 -8.55
C ASN A 239 -0.93 -29.45 -9.22
N GLU A 240 -1.74 -30.31 -8.60
CA GLU A 240 -3.15 -30.56 -8.95
C GLU A 240 -4.11 -29.95 -7.91
N GLU A 241 -3.55 -29.46 -6.80
CA GLU A 241 -4.28 -28.82 -5.72
C GLU A 241 -4.38 -27.30 -5.96
N PRO A 242 -5.38 -26.65 -5.36
CA PRO A 242 -5.42 -25.20 -5.27
C PRO A 242 -4.12 -24.63 -4.69
N GLU A 243 -3.76 -23.42 -5.11
CA GLU A 243 -2.62 -22.70 -4.57
C GLU A 243 -2.79 -22.52 -3.05
N GLU A 244 -1.70 -22.55 -2.29
CA GLU A 244 -1.76 -22.38 -0.84
C GLU A 244 -1.20 -21.02 -0.44
N LEU A 245 -2.01 -20.26 0.30
CA LEU A 245 -1.60 -19.06 1.00
C LEU A 245 -1.09 -19.45 2.39
N LEU A 246 0.13 -19.06 2.68
CA LEU A 246 0.79 -19.28 3.96
C LEU A 246 1.19 -17.93 4.55
N VAL A 247 0.86 -17.70 5.82
CA VAL A 247 1.23 -16.46 6.52
C VAL A 247 1.92 -16.78 7.83
N TRP A 248 3.05 -16.13 8.07
CA TRP A 248 3.80 -16.21 9.32
C TRP A 248 3.94 -14.84 9.95
N ASP A 249 3.95 -14.80 11.29
CA ASP A 249 4.55 -13.69 12.02
C ASP A 249 6.08 -13.87 11.96
N TRP A 250 6.73 -13.05 11.14
CA TRP A 250 8.15 -13.24 10.82
C TRP A 250 9.08 -12.95 12.00
N ARG A 251 8.60 -12.20 13.00
CA ARG A 251 9.38 -11.89 14.20
C ARG A 251 9.42 -13.06 15.16
N THR A 252 8.28 -13.70 15.36
CA THR A 252 8.18 -14.85 16.26
C THR A 252 8.50 -16.17 15.56
N GLY A 253 8.42 -16.21 14.23
CA GLY A 253 8.48 -17.43 13.44
C GLY A 253 7.19 -18.25 13.48
N SER A 254 6.13 -17.73 14.11
CA SER A 254 4.86 -18.45 14.29
C SER A 254 4.09 -18.50 12.98
N HIS A 255 3.61 -19.69 12.62
CA HIS A 255 2.70 -19.87 11.50
C HIS A 255 1.29 -19.42 11.89
N CYS A 256 0.76 -18.43 11.18
CA CYS A 256 -0.50 -17.77 11.53
C CYS A 256 -1.70 -18.26 10.70
N LEU A 257 -1.48 -18.62 9.43
CA LEU A 257 -2.57 -18.88 8.48
C LEU A 257 -2.12 -19.86 7.39
N THR A 258 -2.91 -20.91 7.15
CA THR A 258 -2.92 -21.67 5.89
C THR A 258 -4.31 -21.57 5.28
N ALA A 259 -4.40 -21.05 4.06
CA ALA A 259 -5.65 -21.01 3.30
C ALA A 259 -5.43 -21.58 1.91
N LYS A 260 -6.39 -22.36 1.41
CA LYS A 260 -6.41 -22.79 0.00
C LYS A 260 -7.00 -21.66 -0.84
N ALA A 261 -6.33 -21.32 -1.92
CA ALA A 261 -6.77 -20.42 -2.96
C ALA A 261 -7.11 -21.27 -4.19
N ASP A 262 -8.40 -21.41 -4.48
CA ASP A 262 -8.95 -22.27 -5.54
C ASP A 262 -8.58 -21.87 -6.99
N THR A 263 -7.50 -21.12 -7.18
CA THR A 263 -7.37 -20.17 -8.27
C THR A 263 -5.93 -19.86 -8.60
N VAL A 264 -5.67 -19.58 -9.88
CA VAL A 264 -4.37 -19.15 -10.39
C VAL A 264 -4.12 -17.69 -9.99
N CYS A 265 -3.03 -17.42 -9.27
CA CYS A 265 -2.54 -16.09 -8.88
C CYS A 265 -3.50 -15.29 -7.98
N PRO A 266 -3.44 -15.41 -6.65
CA PRO A 266 -4.33 -14.73 -5.73
C PRO A 266 -3.78 -13.33 -5.44
N HIS A 267 -4.68 -12.37 -5.28
CA HIS A 267 -4.35 -11.02 -4.87
C HIS A 267 -4.54 -10.86 -3.37
N LEU A 268 -3.51 -10.34 -2.72
CA LEU A 268 -3.44 -10.21 -1.26
C LEU A 268 -3.29 -8.75 -0.88
N ALA A 269 -4.09 -8.32 0.09
CA ALA A 269 -3.89 -7.04 0.76
C ALA A 269 -4.29 -7.15 2.24
N LEU A 270 -3.52 -6.49 3.09
CA LEU A 270 -3.90 -6.32 4.48
C LEU A 270 -4.99 -5.24 4.57
N LEU A 271 -6.10 -5.54 5.23
CA LEU A 271 -7.24 -4.62 5.41
C LEU A 271 -7.11 -3.83 6.71
N ASP A 272 -6.58 -4.48 7.75
CA ASP A 272 -6.17 -3.85 9.02
C ASP A 272 -5.07 -4.70 9.70
N ASP A 273 -4.66 -4.37 10.94
CA ASP A 273 -3.58 -5.10 11.63
C ASP A 273 -3.83 -6.62 11.84
N SER A 274 -5.05 -7.10 11.60
CA SER A 274 -5.52 -8.46 11.88
C SER A 274 -6.35 -9.09 10.77
N HIS A 275 -6.62 -8.40 9.66
CA HIS A 275 -7.46 -8.91 8.58
C HIS A 275 -6.75 -8.86 7.24
N LEU A 276 -6.76 -9.99 6.53
CA LEU A 276 -6.16 -10.15 5.21
C LEU A 276 -7.25 -10.44 4.18
N ALA A 277 -7.33 -9.63 3.13
CA ALA A 277 -8.12 -9.93 1.95
C ALA A 277 -7.33 -10.84 1.00
N LEU A 278 -8.01 -11.88 0.55
CA LEU A 278 -7.61 -12.77 -0.52
C LEU A 278 -8.69 -12.70 -1.60
N ALA A 279 -8.34 -12.16 -2.77
CA ALA A 279 -9.23 -12.20 -3.93
C ALA A 279 -8.66 -13.05 -5.03
N ARG A 280 -9.57 -13.77 -5.67
CA ARG A 280 -9.33 -14.50 -6.89
C ARG A 280 -9.32 -13.55 -8.08
N THR A 281 -8.37 -13.75 -8.99
CA THR A 281 -8.37 -13.06 -10.28
C THR A 281 -9.71 -13.28 -10.99
N TRP A 282 -10.38 -12.18 -11.33
CA TRP A 282 -11.70 -12.12 -11.96
C TRP A 282 -12.88 -12.64 -11.14
N SER A 283 -12.72 -12.83 -9.83
CA SER A 283 -13.82 -13.17 -8.94
C SER A 283 -14.53 -11.94 -8.41
N SER A 284 -15.85 -12.03 -8.26
CA SER A 284 -16.65 -11.05 -7.52
C SER A 284 -16.49 -11.15 -6.01
N ASP A 285 -15.89 -12.24 -5.53
CA ASP A 285 -15.82 -12.59 -4.13
C ASP A 285 -14.40 -12.40 -3.58
N ILE A 286 -14.31 -11.68 -2.47
CA ILE A 286 -13.08 -11.39 -1.73
C ILE A 286 -13.19 -12.08 -0.37
N HIS A 287 -12.35 -13.06 -0.12
CA HIS A 287 -12.31 -13.77 1.16
C HIS A 287 -11.48 -12.99 2.17
N VAL A 288 -12.04 -12.75 3.36
CA VAL A 288 -11.34 -12.06 4.44
C VAL A 288 -10.94 -13.09 5.49
N TYR A 289 -9.66 -13.12 5.85
CA TYR A 289 -9.11 -13.99 6.88
C TYR A 289 -8.66 -13.17 8.08
N CYS A 290 -8.86 -13.71 9.28
CA CYS A 290 -8.28 -13.13 10.49
C CYS A 290 -6.88 -13.72 10.74
N VAL A 291 -5.88 -12.85 10.88
CA VAL A 291 -4.47 -13.18 11.13
C VAL A 291 -4.13 -12.76 12.56
N GLY A 292 -3.56 -13.68 13.35
CA GLY A 292 -3.02 -13.36 14.69
C GLY A 292 -3.88 -13.77 15.90
N SER A 293 -5.07 -14.34 15.70
CA SER A 293 -5.98 -14.70 16.81
C SER A 293 -5.77 -16.09 17.41
N CYS A 294 -4.85 -16.90 16.88
CA CYS A 294 -4.67 -18.26 17.39
C CYS A 294 -3.61 -18.33 18.48
N SER A 295 -4.02 -18.04 19.71
CA SER A 295 -3.20 -18.23 20.92
C SER A 295 -3.43 -19.59 21.58
N VAL A 296 -4.05 -20.56 20.90
CA VAL A 296 -4.19 -21.92 21.45
C VAL A 296 -2.80 -22.55 21.51
N PRO A 297 -2.23 -22.78 22.71
CA PRO A 297 -0.90 -23.34 22.83
C PRO A 297 -0.95 -24.77 22.32
N VAL A 298 -0.23 -25.05 21.22
CA VAL A 298 -0.07 -26.40 20.70
C VAL A 298 0.92 -27.14 21.60
N HIS A 299 0.43 -27.65 22.73
CA HIS A 299 1.19 -28.58 23.57
C HIS A 299 1.13 -29.99 22.96
N GLY A 300 1.78 -30.16 21.82
CA GLY A 300 2.01 -31.46 21.18
C GLY A 300 3.43 -31.50 20.63
N THR A 301 4.30 -32.32 21.22
CA THR A 301 5.73 -32.46 20.89
C THR A 301 5.99 -33.19 19.56
N GLY A 302 5.01 -33.24 18.66
CA GLY A 302 5.19 -33.78 17.31
C GLY A 302 5.73 -32.69 16.37
N PRO A 303 6.68 -32.99 15.48
CA PRO A 303 7.13 -32.04 14.48
C PRO A 303 5.99 -31.80 13.46
N TRP A 304 5.21 -30.76 13.71
CA TRP A 304 4.36 -30.02 12.75
C TRP A 304 3.06 -30.67 12.22
N GLU A 305 2.79 -31.95 12.46
CA GLU A 305 1.61 -32.62 11.85
C GLU A 305 0.25 -32.39 12.56
N GLY A 306 0.19 -31.66 13.67
CA GLY A 306 -1.00 -31.68 14.54
C GLY A 306 -1.97 -30.47 14.49
N CYS A 307 -1.60 -29.33 13.92
CA CYS A 307 -2.39 -28.10 14.04
C CYS A 307 -2.34 -27.24 12.76
N ILE A 308 -2.62 -27.85 11.60
CA ILE A 308 -3.01 -27.07 10.43
C ILE A 308 -4.46 -26.62 10.69
N LEU A 309 -4.63 -25.48 11.34
CA LEU A 309 -5.89 -24.77 11.30
C LEU A 309 -6.05 -24.26 9.86
N HIS A 310 -6.67 -25.10 9.02
CA HIS A 310 -7.30 -24.62 7.80
C HIS A 310 -8.34 -23.60 8.23
N SER A 311 -7.99 -22.32 8.19
CA SER A 311 -8.90 -21.28 8.60
C SER A 311 -9.96 -21.15 7.51
N LYS A 312 -11.23 -21.30 7.89
CA LYS A 312 -12.31 -20.77 7.06
C LYS A 312 -12.16 -19.24 6.99
N PRO A 313 -12.54 -18.61 5.88
CA PRO A 313 -12.61 -17.15 5.85
C PRO A 313 -13.58 -16.66 6.94
N LEU A 314 -13.26 -15.52 7.55
CA LEU A 314 -14.11 -14.80 8.49
C LEU A 314 -15.44 -14.42 7.83
N CYS A 315 -15.35 -13.85 6.63
CA CYS A 315 -16.48 -13.50 5.78
C CYS A 315 -16.03 -13.43 4.32
N THR A 316 -16.99 -13.38 3.41
CA THR A 316 -16.75 -13.13 1.98
C THR A 316 -17.40 -11.81 1.61
N LEU A 317 -16.60 -10.83 1.16
CA LEU A 317 -17.11 -9.58 0.60
C LEU A 317 -17.45 -9.82 -0.87
N SER A 318 -18.73 -9.73 -1.21
CA SER A 318 -19.19 -9.91 -2.59
C SER A 318 -19.43 -8.56 -3.26
N LEU A 319 -18.94 -8.42 -4.50
CA LEU A 319 -19.21 -7.29 -5.39
C LEU A 319 -20.64 -7.34 -5.97
N SER A 320 -21.49 -8.27 -5.53
CA SER A 320 -22.91 -8.26 -5.89
C SER A 320 -23.64 -7.05 -5.32
N GLY A 321 -24.45 -6.36 -6.13
CA GLY A 321 -25.16 -5.15 -5.71
C GLY A 321 -24.92 -3.99 -6.68
N PRO A 322 -25.63 -2.86 -6.57
CA PRO A 322 -25.31 -1.68 -7.35
C PRO A 322 -24.08 -1.00 -6.70
N PRO A 323 -23.12 -0.48 -7.49
CA PRO A 323 -23.19 -0.18 -8.93
C PRO A 323 -22.75 -1.32 -9.88
N PHE A 324 -22.66 -2.57 -9.42
CA PHE A 324 -22.06 -3.68 -10.16
C PHE A 324 -23.07 -4.71 -10.73
N HIS A 325 -24.37 -4.41 -10.76
CA HIS A 325 -25.42 -5.39 -11.07
C HIS A 325 -25.39 -5.95 -12.50
N ASP A 326 -25.05 -5.14 -13.50
CA ASP A 326 -25.28 -5.50 -14.91
C ASP A 326 -24.09 -6.22 -15.55
N THR A 327 -22.96 -6.28 -14.85
CA THR A 327 -21.70 -6.81 -15.38
C THR A 327 -21.02 -7.69 -14.34
N LYS A 328 -20.49 -8.83 -14.76
CA LYS A 328 -19.65 -9.67 -13.90
C LYS A 328 -18.32 -8.96 -13.68
N TRP A 329 -18.27 -8.14 -12.63
CA TRP A 329 -17.06 -7.52 -12.14
C TRP A 329 -16.25 -8.55 -11.37
N GLY A 330 -14.97 -8.60 -11.70
CA GLY A 330 -14.01 -9.43 -11.01
C GLY A 330 -12.82 -8.60 -10.52
N VAL A 331 -12.23 -9.00 -9.41
CA VAL A 331 -11.01 -8.37 -8.90
C VAL A 331 -9.83 -8.76 -9.77
N GLU A 332 -9.20 -7.78 -10.41
CA GLU A 332 -7.94 -7.93 -11.12
C GLU A 332 -6.76 -7.84 -10.17
N LYS A 333 -6.77 -6.91 -9.19
CA LYS A 333 -5.72 -6.75 -8.15
C LYS A 333 -6.27 -6.08 -6.90
N ILE A 334 -5.58 -6.29 -5.77
CA ILE A 334 -5.81 -5.55 -4.53
C ILE A 334 -4.49 -4.98 -4.04
N PHE A 335 -4.51 -3.70 -3.64
CA PHE A 335 -3.38 -3.03 -3.01
C PHE A 335 -3.81 -2.35 -1.72
N SER A 336 -2.93 -2.40 -0.72
CA SER A 336 -3.02 -1.57 0.48
C SER A 336 -1.63 -1.26 1.00
N ASP A 337 -1.45 -0.05 1.54
CA ASP A 337 -0.28 0.34 2.32
C ASP A 337 -0.69 0.47 3.79
N MET A 338 -0.63 -0.67 4.48
CA MET A 338 -0.76 -0.74 5.92
C MET A 338 0.64 -0.76 6.53
N ALA A 339 1.13 0.42 6.92
CA ALA A 339 2.34 0.51 7.73
C ALA A 339 2.12 -0.18 9.09
N SER A 340 3.05 -1.04 9.52
CA SER A 340 2.97 -1.70 10.84
C SER A 340 2.90 -0.68 11.98
N LYS A 341 1.94 -0.88 12.90
CA LYS A 341 1.94 -0.17 14.20
C LYS A 341 3.13 -0.53 15.10
N ARG A 342 3.82 -1.65 14.89
CA ARG A 342 4.66 -2.32 15.93
C ARG A 342 6.17 -2.31 15.69
N THR A 343 6.72 -1.46 14.82
CA THR A 343 8.18 -1.43 14.58
C THR A 343 8.87 -0.33 15.41
N SER A 344 9.24 -0.67 16.65
CA SER A 344 10.01 0.21 17.56
C SER A 344 11.51 0.28 17.27
N ASP A 345 12.06 -0.66 16.49
CA ASP A 345 13.50 -0.96 16.56
C ASP A 345 14.33 -0.58 15.31
N ALA A 346 13.73 0.00 14.27
CA ALA A 346 14.47 0.34 13.05
C ALA A 346 15.27 1.64 13.24
N THR A 347 16.55 1.54 13.58
CA THR A 347 17.46 2.67 13.86
C THR A 347 17.96 3.42 12.62
N CYS A 348 17.66 2.95 11.40
CA CYS A 348 18.36 3.41 10.20
C CYS A 348 17.70 4.57 9.42
N TYR A 349 16.44 4.92 9.69
CA TYR A 349 15.74 5.97 8.92
C TYR A 349 15.39 7.16 9.80
N ARG A 350 16.22 8.21 9.72
CA ARG A 350 16.25 9.32 10.68
C ARG A 350 15.05 10.29 10.64
N THR A 351 14.15 10.24 9.67
CA THR A 351 13.13 11.31 9.53
C THR A 351 11.79 10.91 8.89
N SER A 352 11.51 9.61 8.72
CA SER A 352 10.32 9.19 7.99
C SER A 352 9.08 9.18 8.88
N PHE A 353 8.17 10.13 8.66
CA PHE A 353 6.82 10.02 9.18
C PHE A 353 6.16 8.77 8.58
N ARG A 354 5.40 8.01 9.35
CA ARG A 354 4.69 6.83 8.84
C ARG A 354 3.28 7.20 8.44
N ALA A 355 2.71 6.53 7.45
CA ALA A 355 1.28 6.62 7.19
C ALA A 355 0.49 6.19 8.45
N LEU A 356 -0.57 6.92 8.76
CA LEU A 356 -1.52 6.58 9.82
C LEU A 356 -2.32 5.34 9.40
N PRO A 357 -2.20 4.20 10.11
CA PRO A 357 -2.88 2.97 9.69
C PRO A 357 -4.40 3.12 9.62
N SER A 358 -4.99 4.00 10.44
CA SER A 358 -6.43 4.28 10.39
C SER A 358 -6.87 5.17 9.23
N SER A 359 -5.93 5.74 8.47
CA SER A 359 -6.21 6.43 7.20
C SER A 359 -5.69 5.66 6.00
N ALA A 360 -5.23 4.42 6.21
CA ALA A 360 -4.80 3.56 5.12
C ALA A 360 -5.99 3.18 4.26
N VAL A 361 -5.70 2.92 2.99
CA VAL A 361 -6.74 2.73 1.98
C VAL A 361 -6.50 1.41 1.28
N VAL A 362 -7.60 0.81 0.85
CA VAL A 362 -7.57 -0.42 0.08
C VAL A 362 -8.09 -0.08 -1.31
N VAL A 363 -7.28 -0.37 -2.31
CA VAL A 363 -7.59 -0.15 -3.72
C VAL A 363 -7.81 -1.49 -4.40
N PHE A 364 -9.02 -1.70 -4.87
CA PHE A 364 -9.39 -2.85 -5.70
C PHE A 364 -9.42 -2.42 -7.16
N HIS A 365 -8.58 -3.07 -7.97
CA HIS A 365 -8.69 -3.01 -9.42
C HIS A 365 -9.75 -4.00 -9.85
N LEU A 366 -10.82 -3.50 -10.44
CA LEU A 366 -11.93 -4.30 -10.92
C LEU A 366 -11.90 -4.31 -12.45
N THR A 367 -12.18 -5.47 -13.04
CA THR A 367 -12.31 -5.63 -14.49
C THR A 367 -13.56 -6.41 -14.82
N THR A 368 -14.19 -6.12 -15.96
CA THR A 368 -15.27 -6.94 -16.49
C THR A 368 -14.72 -8.12 -17.26
N GLY A 369 -15.42 -9.26 -17.19
CA GLY A 369 -15.20 -10.37 -18.12
C GLY A 369 -15.70 -10.10 -19.55
N SER A 370 -16.08 -8.87 -19.88
CA SER A 370 -16.57 -8.50 -21.22
C SER A 370 -15.40 -8.24 -22.18
N PRO A 371 -15.60 -8.34 -23.50
CA PRO A 371 -14.55 -8.08 -24.48
C PRO A 371 -14.00 -6.64 -24.42
N ASP A 372 -14.78 -5.69 -23.90
CA ASP A 372 -14.35 -4.30 -23.72
C ASP A 372 -13.41 -4.12 -22.51
N HIS A 373 -13.27 -5.14 -21.64
CA HIS A 373 -12.39 -5.13 -20.47
C HIS A 373 -12.45 -3.84 -19.65
N LEU A 374 -13.67 -3.37 -19.36
CA LEU A 374 -13.87 -2.13 -18.61
C LEU A 374 -13.18 -2.23 -17.25
N LYS A 375 -12.39 -1.21 -16.91
CA LYS A 375 -11.65 -1.14 -15.66
C LYS A 375 -12.25 -0.12 -14.71
N LYS A 376 -12.33 -0.50 -13.42
CA LYS A 376 -12.71 0.39 -12.32
C LYS A 376 -11.72 0.27 -11.17
N LEU A 377 -11.60 1.35 -10.41
CA LEU A 377 -10.93 1.38 -9.12
C LEU A 377 -12.00 1.54 -8.05
N LEU A 378 -12.11 0.56 -7.17
CA LEU A 378 -12.89 0.68 -5.94
C LEU A 378 -11.92 0.99 -4.79
N ILE A 379 -12.06 2.18 -4.21
CA ILE A 379 -11.23 2.66 -3.11
C ILE A 379 -12.05 2.68 -1.82
N LEU A 380 -11.50 2.10 -0.76
CA LEU A 380 -12.10 2.03 0.56
C LEU A 380 -11.15 2.61 1.61
N ASP A 381 -11.72 3.28 2.60
CA ASP A 381 -11.03 3.58 3.86
C ASP A 381 -10.97 2.29 4.69
N SER A 382 -9.78 1.86 5.11
CA SER A 382 -9.61 0.67 5.96
C SER A 382 -10.46 0.73 7.24
N SER A 383 -10.74 1.93 7.76
CA SER A 383 -11.55 2.10 8.96
C SER A 383 -13.03 1.78 8.75
N SER A 384 -13.58 1.91 7.53
CA SER A 384 -14.99 1.57 7.26
C SER A 384 -15.24 0.06 7.28
N LEU A 385 -14.21 -0.74 7.01
CA LEU A 385 -14.30 -2.20 7.04
C LEU A 385 -14.21 -2.77 8.46
N ARG A 386 -13.70 -2.00 9.43
CA ARG A 386 -13.48 -2.49 10.80
C ARG A 386 -14.78 -2.86 11.50
N ASP A 387 -15.82 -2.03 11.33
CA ASP A 387 -17.14 -2.30 11.92
C ASP A 387 -17.79 -3.53 11.25
N VAL A 388 -17.58 -3.70 9.94
CA VAL A 388 -18.03 -4.86 9.16
C VAL A 388 -17.37 -6.15 9.70
N PHE A 389 -16.06 -6.13 9.92
CA PHE A 389 -15.34 -7.30 10.45
C PHE A 389 -15.68 -7.59 11.90
N HIS A 390 -15.90 -6.56 12.72
CA HIS A 390 -16.35 -6.75 14.09
C HIS A 390 -17.73 -7.43 14.15
N ALA A 391 -18.66 -7.01 13.28
CA ALA A 391 -19.95 -7.69 13.14
C ALA A 391 -19.78 -9.14 12.64
N ALA A 392 -18.93 -9.38 11.64
CA ALA A 392 -18.66 -10.73 11.15
C ALA A 392 -18.03 -11.64 12.21
N HIS A 393 -17.15 -11.12 13.07
CA HIS A 393 -16.58 -11.86 14.20
C HIS A 393 -17.65 -12.31 15.20
N GLN A 394 -18.66 -11.47 15.45
CA GLN A 394 -19.78 -11.84 16.32
C GLN A 394 -20.64 -12.95 15.70
N SER A 395 -20.70 -13.02 14.36
CA SER A 395 -21.43 -14.04 13.61
C SER A 395 -20.65 -15.33 13.34
N LEU A 396 -19.38 -15.46 13.78
CA LEU A 396 -18.53 -16.64 13.53
C LEU A 396 -19.09 -17.99 14.02
N LEU A 397 -20.13 -17.97 14.86
CA LEU A 397 -20.86 -19.17 15.28
C LEU A 397 -21.72 -19.77 14.15
N GLU A 398 -21.98 -19.02 13.08
CA GLU A 398 -22.78 -19.47 11.94
C GLU A 398 -21.89 -20.13 10.88
N THR A 399 -22.28 -21.34 10.45
CA THR A 399 -21.66 -22.02 9.30
C THR A 399 -22.70 -22.15 8.19
N PRO A 400 -22.45 -21.66 6.95
CA PRO A 400 -21.18 -21.16 6.37
C PRO A 400 -20.80 -19.71 6.74
N PRO A 401 -19.56 -19.26 6.47
CA PRO A 401 -19.16 -17.85 6.66
C PRO A 401 -20.11 -16.90 5.93
N PRO A 402 -20.47 -15.75 6.54
CA PRO A 402 -21.41 -14.82 5.94
C PRO A 402 -20.84 -14.23 4.64
N ALA A 403 -21.64 -14.28 3.58
CA ALA A 403 -21.40 -13.53 2.36
C ALA A 403 -22.04 -12.14 2.49
N LEU A 404 -21.21 -11.10 2.50
CA LEU A 404 -21.62 -9.73 2.69
C LEU A 404 -21.75 -9.05 1.32
N PRO A 405 -22.97 -8.71 0.85
CA PRO A 405 -23.15 -7.99 -0.41
C PRO A 405 -22.60 -6.56 -0.32
N PHE A 406 -22.26 -5.97 -1.47
CA PHE A 406 -21.63 -4.65 -1.55
C PHE A 406 -22.39 -3.55 -0.79
N ALA A 407 -23.72 -3.62 -0.75
CA ALA A 407 -24.54 -2.66 0.01
C ALA A 407 -24.23 -2.62 1.53
N GLN A 408 -23.68 -3.71 2.09
CA GLN A 408 -23.37 -3.81 3.52
C GLN A 408 -21.95 -3.33 3.88
N TRP A 409 -20.99 -3.43 2.95
CA TRP A 409 -19.58 -3.11 3.23
C TRP A 409 -18.99 -2.00 2.35
N GLY A 410 -19.64 -1.68 1.23
CA GLY A 410 -19.22 -0.65 0.28
C GLY A 410 -19.63 0.78 0.68
N SER A 411 -20.24 0.97 1.85
CA SER A 411 -20.59 2.30 2.33
C SER A 411 -19.35 3.16 2.54
N GLY A 412 -19.37 4.39 2.04
CA GLY A 412 -18.22 5.29 2.15
C GLY A 412 -17.02 4.90 1.28
N CYS A 413 -17.25 4.22 0.15
CA CYS A 413 -16.21 3.99 -0.85
C CYS A 413 -16.13 5.15 -1.87
N LEU A 414 -15.12 5.07 -2.74
CA LEU A 414 -15.00 5.86 -3.96
C LEU A 414 -14.82 4.88 -5.12
N VAL A 415 -15.69 4.97 -6.14
CA VAL A 415 -15.56 4.17 -7.36
C VAL A 415 -15.17 5.10 -8.50
N LEU A 416 -14.03 4.80 -9.13
CA LEU A 416 -13.52 5.52 -10.29
C LEU A 416 -13.56 4.57 -11.49
N GLY A 417 -14.15 4.99 -12.59
CA GLY A 417 -14.23 4.21 -13.83
C GLY A 417 -13.68 4.97 -15.03
N GLU A 418 -13.41 4.24 -16.11
CA GLU A 418 -13.23 4.85 -17.42
C GLU A 418 -14.55 5.53 -17.83
N GLY A 419 -14.52 6.85 -18.03
CA GLY A 419 -15.72 7.61 -18.36
C GLY A 419 -16.31 7.14 -19.70
N HIS A 420 -17.62 6.85 -19.74
CA HIS A 420 -18.32 6.40 -20.96
C HIS A 420 -18.41 7.43 -22.09
N LYS A 421 -17.85 8.64 -21.91
CA LYS A 421 -17.99 9.75 -22.86
C LYS A 421 -16.67 10.00 -23.59
N PRO A 422 -16.72 10.41 -24.88
CA PRO A 422 -15.54 10.93 -25.57
C PRO A 422 -14.98 12.10 -24.77
N GLY A 423 -13.80 11.91 -24.19
CA GLY A 423 -13.28 12.76 -23.14
C GLY A 423 -11.90 12.29 -22.69
N PRO A 424 -11.31 12.97 -21.68
CA PRO A 424 -10.12 12.44 -21.06
C PRO A 424 -10.42 11.03 -20.53
N TYR A 425 -9.45 10.12 -20.58
CA TYR A 425 -9.61 8.79 -19.99
C TYR A 425 -8.68 8.63 -18.78
N LEU A 426 -9.16 7.89 -17.79
CA LEU A 426 -8.40 7.56 -16.60
C LEU A 426 -7.63 6.28 -16.86
N HIS A 427 -6.30 6.36 -16.85
CA HIS A 427 -5.48 5.17 -16.97
C HIS A 427 -5.42 4.44 -15.64
N THR A 428 -5.98 3.24 -15.62
CA THR A 428 -6.07 2.35 -14.46
C THR A 428 -4.81 1.51 -14.29
N ALA A 429 -3.62 2.13 -14.42
CA ALA A 429 -2.35 1.55 -13.98
C ALA A 429 -2.48 0.99 -12.57
N HIS A 430 -1.75 -0.08 -12.21
CA HIS A 430 -1.79 -0.62 -10.86
C HIS A 430 -1.48 0.48 -9.83
N VAL A 431 -2.44 0.81 -8.97
CA VAL A 431 -2.34 1.93 -8.05
C VAL A 431 -1.94 1.41 -6.69
N LYS A 432 -0.73 1.75 -6.25
CA LYS A 432 -0.26 1.47 -4.88
C LYS A 432 -0.41 2.72 -4.03
N PRO A 433 -1.31 2.69 -3.03
CA PRO A 433 -1.49 3.83 -2.14
C PRO A 433 -0.30 3.99 -1.18
N PHE A 434 -0.22 5.15 -0.55
CA PHE A 434 0.59 5.41 0.64
C PHE A 434 -0.28 6.08 1.69
N GLY A 435 -0.62 5.37 2.76
CA GLY A 435 -1.64 5.81 3.71
C GLY A 435 -2.96 6.16 3.00
N SER A 436 -3.38 7.42 3.10
CA SER A 436 -4.61 7.94 2.47
C SER A 436 -4.45 8.43 1.03
N LYS A 437 -3.22 8.38 0.50
CA LYS A 437 -2.88 8.98 -0.79
C LYS A 437 -2.70 7.92 -1.86
N PHE A 438 -3.07 8.24 -3.08
CA PHE A 438 -2.77 7.42 -4.24
C PHE A 438 -2.64 8.31 -5.49
N VAL A 439 -2.12 7.72 -6.57
CA VAL A 439 -1.73 8.48 -7.76
C VAL A 439 -2.45 7.91 -8.97
N LEU A 440 -3.13 8.78 -9.70
CA LEU A 440 -3.85 8.47 -10.93
C LEU A 440 -3.21 9.19 -12.11
N LEU A 441 -3.39 8.62 -13.30
CA LEU A 441 -2.96 9.20 -14.57
C LEU A 441 -4.21 9.44 -15.42
N SER A 442 -4.40 10.66 -15.90
CA SER A 442 -5.45 10.96 -16.88
C SER A 442 -4.82 11.42 -18.19
N TYR A 443 -5.36 10.95 -19.31
CA TYR A 443 -4.93 11.37 -20.63
C TYR A 443 -5.96 12.33 -21.24
N PRO A 444 -5.53 13.36 -22.00
CA PRO A 444 -6.46 14.25 -22.68
C PRO A 444 -7.25 13.53 -23.79
N ALA A 445 -8.42 14.07 -24.16
CA ALA A 445 -9.38 13.47 -25.09
C ALA A 445 -8.91 13.37 -26.57
N SER A 446 -7.69 13.76 -26.89
CA SER A 446 -7.23 13.91 -28.28
C SER A 446 -7.02 12.54 -28.96
N SER A 447 -8.02 12.16 -29.75
CA SER A 447 -8.13 11.08 -30.75
C SER A 447 -8.09 9.62 -30.25
N PRO A 448 -9.27 9.01 -30.00
CA PRO A 448 -9.43 7.70 -29.34
C PRO A 448 -9.42 6.45 -30.26
N ALA A 449 -9.01 6.54 -31.53
CA ALA A 449 -9.28 5.44 -32.47
C ALA A 449 -8.26 4.28 -32.44
N ASP A 450 -6.96 4.55 -32.24
CA ASP A 450 -5.92 3.53 -32.50
C ASP A 450 -5.23 2.97 -31.24
N GLY A 451 -5.67 3.40 -30.05
CA GLY A 451 -4.95 3.12 -28.82
C GLY A 451 -3.49 3.61 -28.88
N PRO A 452 -2.65 3.23 -27.90
CA PRO A 452 -1.25 3.66 -27.85
C PRO A 452 -0.35 3.09 -28.96
N ARG A 453 -0.90 2.38 -29.95
CA ARG A 453 -0.11 1.52 -30.85
C ARG A 453 0.48 2.23 -32.07
N THR A 454 0.00 3.40 -32.46
CA THR A 454 0.40 4.03 -33.75
C THR A 454 0.80 5.51 -33.70
N GLY A 455 0.66 6.19 -32.55
CA GLY A 455 0.93 7.63 -32.43
C GLY A 455 1.78 8.01 -31.21
N GLU A 456 2.34 9.22 -31.22
CA GLU A 456 3.03 9.77 -30.05
C GLU A 456 2.10 9.73 -28.82
N PRO A 457 2.53 9.13 -27.70
CA PRO A 457 1.67 9.00 -26.53
C PRO A 457 1.37 10.41 -25.99
N ALA A 458 0.09 10.76 -25.97
CA ALA A 458 -0.37 11.96 -25.28
C ALA A 458 0.20 11.97 -23.86
N SER A 459 0.82 13.07 -23.46
CA SER A 459 1.45 13.16 -22.15
C SER A 459 0.37 13.14 -21.05
N PRO A 460 0.31 12.11 -20.18
CA PRO A 460 -0.72 12.08 -19.16
C PRO A 460 -0.45 13.12 -18.08
N ARG A 461 -1.53 13.59 -17.50
CA ARG A 461 -1.53 14.42 -16.30
C ARG A 461 -1.60 13.53 -15.07
N VAL A 462 -0.73 13.79 -14.10
CA VAL A 462 -0.78 13.13 -12.79
C VAL A 462 -1.84 13.80 -11.91
N HIS A 463 -2.60 12.98 -11.19
CA HIS A 463 -3.46 13.42 -10.09
C HIS A 463 -3.05 12.68 -8.83
N VAL A 464 -2.69 13.42 -7.78
CA VAL A 464 -2.49 12.84 -6.45
C VAL A 464 -3.79 13.00 -5.70
N VAL A 465 -4.45 11.90 -5.38
CA VAL A 465 -5.73 11.87 -4.66
C VAL A 465 -5.45 11.53 -3.20
N ASP A 466 -6.04 12.29 -2.28
CA ASP A 466 -5.98 12.06 -0.84
C ASP A 466 -7.39 11.91 -0.28
N ILE A 467 -7.73 10.72 0.20
CA ILE A 467 -9.06 10.42 0.76
C ILE A 467 -9.14 10.65 2.26
N ASN A 468 -8.12 11.26 2.86
CA ASN A 468 -8.21 11.70 4.25
C ASN A 468 -9.31 12.77 4.38
N ARG A 469 -10.37 12.43 5.13
CA ARG A 469 -11.52 13.30 5.36
C ARG A 469 -11.16 14.71 5.84
N TRP A 470 -10.07 14.84 6.60
CA TRP A 470 -9.64 16.12 7.14
C TRP A 470 -8.93 16.96 6.10
N VAL A 471 -8.13 16.33 5.24
CA VAL A 471 -7.52 16.95 4.08
C VAL A 471 -8.63 17.47 3.18
N ALA A 472 -9.59 16.61 2.82
CA ALA A 472 -10.76 17.01 2.05
C ALA A 472 -11.50 18.19 2.67
N LYS A 473 -11.86 18.13 3.98
CA LYS A 473 -12.55 19.21 4.70
C LYS A 473 -11.79 20.53 4.70
N ARG A 474 -10.48 20.48 4.95
CA ARG A 474 -9.63 21.67 4.93
C ARG A 474 -9.56 22.27 3.53
N SER A 475 -9.45 21.42 2.53
CA SER A 475 -9.31 21.84 1.14
C SER A 475 -10.57 22.59 0.66
N ARG A 476 -11.78 22.21 1.13
CA ARG A 476 -13.02 23.01 0.95
C ARG A 476 -12.99 24.36 1.64
N ALA A 477 -12.42 24.42 2.85
CA ALA A 477 -12.38 25.66 3.61
C ALA A 477 -11.48 26.68 2.92
N LEU A 478 -10.38 26.22 2.31
CA LEU A 478 -9.48 27.07 1.53
C LEU A 478 -10.12 27.54 0.22
N SER A 479 -10.84 26.68 -0.51
CA SER A 479 -11.49 27.07 -1.77
C SER A 479 -12.58 28.14 -1.58
N LYS A 480 -13.24 28.18 -0.41
CA LYS A 480 -14.22 29.23 -0.08
C LYS A 480 -13.59 30.58 0.26
N CYS A 481 -12.29 30.60 0.60
CA CYS A 481 -11.59 31.80 1.08
C CYS A 481 -10.76 32.48 -0.01
N GLU A 482 -10.49 31.86 -1.15
CA GLU A 482 -9.82 32.53 -2.26
C GLU A 482 -10.85 33.45 -2.95
N PRO A 483 -10.72 34.79 -2.84
CA PRO A 483 -11.53 35.69 -3.64
C PRO A 483 -11.22 35.41 -5.12
N GLU A 484 -12.25 35.37 -5.96
CA GLU A 484 -12.08 35.29 -7.41
C GLU A 484 -11.23 36.48 -7.88
N SER A 485 -9.91 36.28 -7.97
CA SER A 485 -9.02 37.31 -8.47
C SER A 485 -9.16 37.33 -9.99
N ASP A 486 -9.80 38.38 -10.49
CA ASP A 486 -10.08 38.61 -11.92
C ASP A 486 -8.81 38.90 -12.76
N ASP A 487 -7.63 38.91 -12.13
CA ASP A 487 -6.35 39.08 -12.78
C ASP A 487 -5.92 37.78 -13.48
N GLY A 488 -6.36 37.63 -14.73
CA GLY A 488 -6.17 36.48 -15.62
C GLY A 488 -4.74 36.08 -16.00
N SER A 489 -3.75 36.25 -15.14
CA SER A 489 -2.36 35.84 -15.39
C SER A 489 -1.65 35.12 -14.23
N GLY A 490 -2.27 35.02 -13.05
CA GLY A 490 -1.73 34.26 -11.93
C GLY A 490 -2.45 32.93 -11.77
N GLY A 491 -1.95 31.84 -12.33
CA GLY A 491 -2.52 30.50 -12.10
C GLY A 491 -2.61 30.21 -10.59
N SER A 492 -3.83 30.21 -10.03
CA SER A 492 -4.07 29.83 -8.63
C SER A 492 -3.52 28.41 -8.42
N LEU A 493 -2.56 28.32 -7.49
CA LEU A 493 -1.76 27.12 -7.21
C LEU A 493 -2.54 26.05 -6.42
N LEU A 494 -3.78 26.35 -6.01
CA LEU A 494 -4.60 25.51 -5.13
C LEU A 494 -6.05 25.42 -5.61
N GLN A 495 -6.26 24.91 -6.82
CA GLN A 495 -7.61 24.47 -7.18
C GLN A 495 -7.93 23.17 -6.45
N CYS A 496 -8.57 23.29 -5.29
CA CYS A 496 -9.22 22.18 -4.60
C CYS A 496 -10.61 21.97 -5.20
N TRP A 497 -10.81 20.81 -5.83
CA TRP A 497 -12.06 20.44 -6.46
C TRP A 497 -12.84 19.55 -5.50
N GLU A 498 -14.05 19.97 -5.10
CA GLU A 498 -14.94 19.09 -4.35
C GLU A 498 -15.88 18.30 -5.25
N THR A 499 -16.29 18.81 -6.42
CA THR A 499 -17.39 18.21 -7.20
C THR A 499 -17.47 18.78 -8.63
N GLY A 500 -16.35 18.93 -9.33
CA GLY A 500 -16.41 19.25 -10.76
C GLY A 500 -15.17 19.95 -11.28
N THR A 501 -14.26 19.22 -11.91
CA THR A 501 -14.12 19.32 -13.39
C THR A 501 -13.10 18.35 -14.00
N ASP A 502 -12.11 17.82 -13.25
CA ASP A 502 -11.09 16.96 -13.87
C ASP A 502 -11.30 15.46 -13.60
N LEU A 503 -11.69 15.07 -12.38
CA LEU A 503 -11.95 13.65 -12.05
C LEU A 503 -13.42 13.27 -12.02
N ASP A 504 -14.34 14.24 -11.85
CA ASP A 504 -15.79 14.01 -11.87
C ASP A 504 -16.30 13.19 -13.06
N PRO A 505 -15.77 13.33 -14.28
CA PRO A 505 -16.16 12.45 -15.39
C PRO A 505 -15.88 10.96 -15.14
N PHE A 506 -14.97 10.65 -14.21
CA PHE A 506 -14.57 9.30 -13.81
C PHE A 506 -15.24 8.82 -12.52
N VAL A 507 -15.82 9.71 -11.71
CA VAL A 507 -16.43 9.34 -10.43
C VAL A 507 -17.80 8.75 -10.68
N GLU A 508 -17.98 7.48 -10.30
CA GLU A 508 -19.26 6.83 -10.43
C GLU A 508 -20.23 7.23 -9.31
N PRO A 509 -21.51 7.47 -9.63
CA PRO A 509 -22.52 7.69 -8.61
C PRO A 509 -22.78 6.40 -7.82
N LEU A 510 -22.72 6.50 -6.49
CA LEU A 510 -23.08 5.42 -5.58
C LEU A 510 -24.56 5.51 -5.16
N PRO A 511 -25.27 4.37 -5.00
CA PRO A 511 -26.70 4.36 -4.67
C PRO A 511 -27.06 5.02 -3.34
N SER A 512 -26.19 4.89 -2.34
CA SER A 512 -26.42 5.37 -0.98
C SER A 512 -26.19 6.89 -0.83
N GLY A 513 -25.68 7.57 -1.85
CA GLY A 513 -25.28 8.98 -1.78
C GLY A 513 -24.06 9.26 -0.87
N SER A 514 -23.68 8.33 0.00
CA SER A 514 -22.47 8.44 0.83
C SER A 514 -21.24 8.27 -0.05
N ARG A 515 -20.49 9.34 -0.23
CA ARG A 515 -19.20 9.32 -0.95
C ARG A 515 -18.08 9.56 0.03
N LEU A 516 -16.99 8.81 -0.14
CA LEU A 516 -15.76 9.11 0.58
C LEU A 516 -15.28 10.51 0.19
N PRO A 517 -15.09 11.44 1.14
CA PRO A 517 -14.57 12.76 0.81
C PRO A 517 -13.09 12.65 0.40
N PHE A 518 -12.71 13.34 -0.67
CA PHE A 518 -11.35 13.33 -1.17
C PHE A 518 -10.88 14.72 -1.58
N ALA A 519 -9.57 14.90 -1.65
CA ALA A 519 -8.91 16.04 -2.27
C ALA A 519 -8.08 15.56 -3.46
N VAL A 520 -7.99 16.39 -4.50
CA VAL A 520 -7.18 16.10 -5.68
C VAL A 520 -6.14 17.20 -5.86
N TYR A 521 -4.88 16.80 -5.97
CA TYR A 521 -3.77 17.68 -6.27
C TYR A 521 -3.31 17.44 -7.71
N LYS A 522 -3.36 18.47 -8.55
CA LYS A 522 -2.89 18.39 -9.94
C LYS A 522 -1.37 18.29 -9.96
N GLY A 523 -0.86 17.15 -10.37
CA GLY A 523 0.56 16.91 -10.55
C GLY A 523 1.07 17.39 -11.93
N PRO A 524 2.33 17.06 -12.25
CA PRO A 524 2.93 17.44 -13.52
C PRO A 524 2.31 16.65 -14.69
N THR A 525 2.52 17.17 -15.90
CA THR A 525 2.34 16.39 -17.13
C THR A 525 3.61 15.56 -17.35
N ILE A 526 3.45 14.27 -17.60
CA ILE A 526 4.56 13.32 -17.70
C ILE A 526 4.87 13.04 -19.16
N THR A 527 6.15 13.11 -19.52
CA THR A 527 6.65 12.57 -20.78
C THR A 527 7.30 11.22 -20.53
N PHE A 528 6.81 10.19 -21.22
CA PHE A 528 7.45 8.88 -21.23
C PHE A 528 8.41 8.80 -22.42
N PRO A 529 9.51 8.03 -22.30
CA PRO A 529 10.31 7.72 -23.47
C PRO A 529 9.47 7.00 -24.53
N ASN A 530 9.78 7.22 -25.81
CA ASN A 530 9.04 6.60 -26.92
C ASN A 530 8.98 5.08 -26.75
N GLY A 531 7.80 4.49 -27.01
CA GLY A 531 7.58 3.05 -26.86
C GLY A 531 7.40 2.57 -25.41
N HIS A 532 7.29 3.47 -24.43
CA HIS A 532 7.10 3.10 -23.03
C HIS A 532 5.70 3.45 -22.53
N TRP A 533 5.18 2.64 -21.61
CA TRP A 533 3.83 2.81 -21.06
C TRP A 533 3.79 2.63 -19.55
N PRO A 534 3.11 3.50 -18.79
CA PRO A 534 2.99 3.35 -17.34
C PRO A 534 2.16 2.11 -17.00
N VAL A 535 2.67 1.25 -16.13
CA VAL A 535 1.96 0.04 -15.66
C VAL A 535 1.59 0.11 -14.18
N GLU A 536 2.26 0.97 -13.43
CA GLU A 536 2.08 1.06 -11.99
C GLU A 536 2.38 2.48 -11.51
N THR A 537 1.53 2.97 -10.62
CA THR A 537 1.70 4.23 -9.90
C THR A 537 1.88 3.91 -8.42
N ILE A 538 2.87 4.53 -7.79
CA ILE A 538 3.21 4.26 -6.39
C ILE A 538 3.23 5.60 -5.68
N ALA A 539 2.27 5.83 -4.79
CA ALA A 539 2.33 6.97 -3.89
C ALA A 539 3.46 6.78 -2.87
N THR A 540 4.08 7.88 -2.47
CA THR A 540 5.07 7.91 -1.39
C THR A 540 4.73 9.03 -0.43
N GLN A 541 5.41 9.06 0.72
CA GLN A 541 5.18 10.08 1.74
C GLN A 541 5.23 11.52 1.22
N SER A 542 6.14 11.82 0.28
CA SER A 542 6.40 13.17 -0.22
C SER A 542 6.31 13.30 -1.73
N GLY A 543 5.66 12.37 -2.42
CA GLY A 543 5.77 12.27 -3.87
C GLY A 543 5.11 11.05 -4.44
N PHE A 544 5.58 10.63 -5.61
CA PHE A 544 5.14 9.42 -6.27
C PHE A 544 6.20 8.89 -7.22
N SER A 545 6.05 7.65 -7.60
CA SER A 545 6.84 7.02 -8.63
C SER A 545 5.93 6.36 -9.66
N LEU A 546 6.35 6.42 -10.92
CA LEU A 546 5.69 5.83 -12.07
C LEU A 546 6.60 4.76 -12.63
N MET A 547 6.11 3.53 -12.71
CA MET A 547 6.81 2.44 -13.37
C MET A 547 6.26 2.28 -14.78
N PHE A 548 7.14 2.00 -15.73
CA PHE A 548 6.75 1.82 -17.11
C PHE A 548 7.44 0.62 -17.75
N VAL A 549 6.75 0.01 -18.70
CA VAL A 549 7.23 -1.12 -19.50
C VAL A 549 7.52 -0.68 -20.92
N ASP A 550 8.40 -1.43 -21.58
CA ASP A 550 8.59 -1.37 -23.03
C ASP A 550 7.39 -2.07 -23.69
N LEU A 551 6.66 -1.34 -24.53
CA LEU A 551 5.45 -1.81 -25.22
C LEU A 551 5.74 -2.99 -26.16
N LEU A 552 6.95 -3.09 -26.72
CA LEU A 552 7.30 -4.16 -27.66
C LEU A 552 7.52 -5.48 -26.93
N ASN A 553 8.12 -5.42 -25.74
CA ASN A 553 8.57 -6.59 -25.00
C ASN A 553 7.70 -6.93 -23.79
N ASN A 554 6.80 -6.03 -23.40
CA ASN A 554 6.04 -6.07 -22.14
C ASN A 554 6.95 -6.33 -20.91
N LYS A 555 8.17 -5.77 -20.95
CA LYS A 555 9.17 -5.92 -19.89
C LYS A 555 9.33 -4.62 -19.11
N PRO A 556 9.59 -4.69 -17.79
CA PRO A 556 9.97 -3.52 -17.01
C PRO A 556 11.11 -2.78 -17.70
N ALA A 557 10.86 -1.53 -18.05
CA ALA A 557 11.80 -0.72 -18.81
C ALA A 557 12.35 0.45 -18.00
N GLY A 558 11.67 0.85 -16.94
CA GLY A 558 12.17 1.89 -16.06
C GLY A 558 11.16 2.43 -15.08
N PHE A 559 11.58 3.49 -14.41
CA PHE A 559 10.72 4.28 -13.55
C PHE A 559 11.10 5.76 -13.56
N GLN A 560 10.13 6.61 -13.22
CA GLN A 560 10.32 8.01 -12.90
C GLN A 560 9.85 8.25 -11.47
N SER A 561 10.63 8.98 -10.66
CA SER A 561 10.25 9.36 -9.30
C SER A 561 10.20 10.87 -9.16
N TRP A 562 9.14 11.34 -8.53
CA TRP A 562 8.80 12.75 -8.35
C TRP A 562 8.58 13.02 -6.87
N ALA A 563 9.07 14.16 -6.37
CA ALA A 563 8.80 14.60 -5.00
C ALA A 563 8.39 16.07 -4.97
N LEU A 564 7.76 16.44 -3.87
CA LEU A 564 7.39 17.80 -3.54
C LEU A 564 8.65 18.68 -3.34
N ALA A 565 8.77 19.70 -4.18
CA ALA A 565 9.86 20.67 -4.26
C ALA A 565 9.89 21.62 -3.06
#